data_AF-A0A7S0LW27-F1
#
_entry.id   AF-A0A7S0LW27-F1
#
_cell.length_a   1.000
_cell.length_b   1.000
_cell.length_c   1.000
_cell.angle_alpha   90.00
_cell.angle_beta   90.00
_cell.angle_gamma   90.00
#
_symmetry.space_group_name_H-M   'P 1'
#
loop_
_entity.id
_entity.type
_entity.pdbx_description
1 polymer ?
#
loop_
_entity_poly.entity_id
_entity_poly.type
_entity_poly.pdbx_seq_one_letter_code
_entity_poly.pdbx_strand_id
1 'polypeptide(L)'
;MIAVTAVSALCILVAAVSFQRMAAVSSAPDELLTEKLVLFKMAPPPEPWSPPENLWMYWGDAPNKRFGHSGDNLRHLVRLGRIGGGEYRDPHFLESFKTATFRDLSEQCCTALLIAPMKHNMPVWNAYSNIAQRLRNYVANGNHIIFTGGSLVSMEFINTYFWYNIEPTSTGSGGHFDGSGYGNWSPGPWRKLVDKNLPWVFKMTPDTLYQDHTSVQTAQLSSLPDGARVIYMSPQSSPVFQIRFCQRLSDKHGEAPIKTLPRDCWRYAAKGYPCSCGTLTYVGYDWHYDQTSEAWDKVMLGAVEFQSDSEVSATNSPNCYQAPKKVYDPTDPLPPPKCST
;
A
#
# COMPACT_ATOMS: atom_id res chain seq x y z
N MET A 1 -74.66 32.95 -26.80
CA MET A 1 -75.49 31.75 -27.03
C MET A 1 -74.59 30.54 -26.95
N ILE A 2 -74.96 29.60 -26.09
CA ILE A 2 -74.36 28.29 -25.87
C ILE A 2 -74.93 27.33 -26.94
N ALA A 3 -74.09 26.48 -27.53
CA ALA A 3 -74.36 25.08 -27.93
C ALA A 3 -73.20 24.58 -28.83
N VAL A 4 -72.33 23.63 -28.43
CA VAL A 4 -72.52 22.19 -28.14
C VAL A 4 -72.38 21.30 -29.40
N THR A 5 -71.24 20.59 -29.47
CA THR A 5 -70.98 19.21 -29.99
C THR A 5 -71.34 18.87 -31.46
N ALA A 6 -70.68 17.97 -32.21
CA ALA A 6 -70.05 16.71 -31.86
C ALA A 6 -69.35 16.08 -33.10
N VAL A 7 -68.37 15.18 -32.87
CA VAL A 7 -68.18 13.87 -33.58
C VAL A 7 -67.63 13.94 -35.02
N SER A 8 -66.69 13.14 -35.52
CA SER A 8 -65.75 12.11 -35.05
C SER A 8 -64.99 11.59 -36.30
N ALA A 9 -63.89 10.87 -36.11
CA ALA A 9 -63.30 9.93 -37.08
C ALA A 9 -62.60 10.53 -38.32
N LEU A 10 -61.29 10.71 -38.22
CA LEU A 10 -60.41 10.59 -39.39
C LEU A 10 -59.09 9.91 -38.99
N CYS A 11 -58.97 8.66 -39.40
CA CYS A 11 -57.74 7.98 -39.81
C CYS A 11 -56.68 7.66 -38.74
N ILE A 12 -57.02 6.65 -37.94
CA ILE A 12 -56.11 5.52 -37.66
C ILE A 12 -55.67 4.94 -39.02
N LEU A 13 -54.54 5.39 -39.58
CA LEU A 13 -53.80 4.73 -40.68
C LEU A 13 -52.45 5.42 -40.98
N VAL A 14 -51.66 5.72 -39.94
CA VAL A 14 -50.19 5.84 -40.07
C VAL A 14 -49.55 5.05 -38.94
N ALA A 15 -50.02 3.81 -38.77
CA ALA A 15 -49.21 2.78 -38.18
C ALA A 15 -48.27 2.25 -39.26
N ALA A 16 -46.98 2.19 -38.92
CA ALA A 16 -46.17 1.03 -39.24
C ALA A 16 -45.73 0.81 -40.70
N VAL A 17 -45.33 1.84 -41.45
CA VAL A 17 -44.45 1.65 -42.63
C VAL A 17 -43.49 2.84 -42.81
N SER A 18 -42.65 3.09 -41.80
CA SER A 18 -41.36 3.78 -41.98
C SER A 18 -40.28 3.14 -41.09
N PHE A 19 -40.42 1.84 -40.86
CA PHE A 19 -39.29 0.95 -40.62
C PHE A 19 -38.51 0.88 -41.95
N GLN A 20 -37.17 0.93 -41.87
CA GLN A 20 -36.21 0.80 -42.99
C GLN A 20 -35.83 2.11 -43.71
N ARG A 21 -34.93 2.89 -43.10
CA ARG A 21 -33.60 3.26 -43.67
C ARG A 21 -32.92 4.32 -42.82
N MET A 22 -32.28 3.88 -41.74
CA MET A 22 -30.99 4.40 -41.28
C MET A 22 -30.23 3.20 -40.70
N ALA A 23 -29.66 2.41 -41.60
CA ALA A 23 -28.61 1.45 -41.27
C ALA A 23 -27.27 2.13 -41.60
N ALA A 24 -26.26 1.82 -40.78
CA ALA A 24 -24.86 2.23 -40.87
C ALA A 24 -24.49 3.57 -40.21
N VAL A 25 -24.65 3.65 -38.89
CA VAL A 25 -23.53 4.06 -38.02
C VAL A 25 -23.42 2.96 -36.96
N SER A 26 -22.56 1.98 -37.24
CA SER A 26 -22.10 1.01 -36.25
C SER A 26 -21.30 1.78 -35.21
N SER A 27 -21.99 2.28 -34.19
CA SER A 27 -21.38 2.75 -32.96
C SER A 27 -20.75 1.53 -32.29
N ALA A 28 -19.48 1.28 -32.58
CA ALA A 28 -18.61 0.56 -31.67
C ALA A 28 -18.12 1.55 -30.60
N PRO A 29 -18.85 1.71 -29.49
CA PRO A 29 -18.18 1.88 -28.22
C PRO A 29 -18.85 0.95 -27.20
N ASP A 30 -18.18 -0.16 -26.88
CA ASP A 30 -18.17 -0.68 -25.51
C ASP A 30 -17.35 -1.97 -25.35
N GLU A 31 -17.07 -2.73 -26.42
CA GLU A 31 -16.32 -3.98 -26.27
C GLU A 31 -14.89 -3.80 -25.77
N LEU A 32 -14.17 -2.75 -26.20
CA LEU A 32 -12.78 -2.51 -25.77
C LEU A 32 -12.66 -1.99 -24.32
N LEU A 33 -13.69 -1.30 -23.82
CA LEU A 33 -13.79 -0.88 -22.42
C LEU A 33 -14.20 -2.05 -21.54
N THR A 34 -15.05 -2.94 -22.04
CA THR A 34 -15.47 -4.14 -21.32
C THR A 34 -14.34 -5.16 -21.24
N GLU A 35 -13.50 -5.35 -22.26
CA GLU A 35 -12.30 -6.21 -22.18
C GLU A 35 -11.26 -5.68 -21.18
N LYS A 36 -11.07 -4.35 -21.08
CA LYS A 36 -10.18 -3.76 -20.05
C LYS A 36 -10.80 -3.75 -18.65
N LEU A 37 -12.12 -3.67 -18.52
CA LEU A 37 -12.83 -3.77 -17.23
C LEU A 37 -12.96 -5.22 -16.74
N VAL A 38 -12.86 -6.20 -17.64
CA VAL A 38 -12.82 -7.63 -17.27
C VAL A 38 -11.41 -8.06 -16.83
N LEU A 39 -10.35 -7.32 -17.18
CA LEU A 39 -8.99 -7.54 -16.64
C LEU A 39 -8.79 -7.06 -15.19
N PHE A 40 -9.69 -6.23 -14.64
CA PHE A 40 -9.63 -5.74 -13.24
C PHE A 40 -10.68 -6.38 -12.31
N LYS A 41 -11.12 -7.59 -12.63
CA LYS A 41 -11.64 -8.50 -11.62
C LYS A 41 -10.51 -9.41 -11.18
N MET A 42 -9.56 -8.88 -10.42
CA MET A 42 -8.87 -9.75 -9.49
C MET A 42 -9.94 -10.21 -8.50
N ALA A 43 -10.47 -11.39 -8.78
CA ALA A 43 -11.22 -12.19 -7.83
C ALA A 43 -10.41 -12.24 -6.52
N PRO A 44 -11.05 -12.44 -5.36
CA PRO A 44 -10.31 -12.70 -4.12
C PRO A 44 -9.20 -13.70 -4.44
N PRO A 45 -8.00 -13.49 -3.91
CA PRO A 45 -6.82 -14.19 -4.39
C PRO A 45 -7.12 -15.68 -4.44
N PRO A 46 -6.95 -16.30 -5.61
CA PRO A 46 -7.54 -17.60 -5.91
C PRO A 46 -7.11 -18.56 -4.83
N GLU A 47 -8.04 -19.23 -4.16
CA GLU A 47 -7.64 -20.35 -3.32
C GLU A 47 -7.17 -21.48 -4.24
N PRO A 48 -5.93 -21.97 -4.11
CA PRO A 48 -4.91 -21.65 -3.09
C PRO A 48 -4.13 -20.34 -3.34
N TRP A 49 -4.17 -19.38 -2.39
CA TRP A 49 -3.40 -18.11 -2.47
C TRP A 49 -1.92 -18.39 -2.72
N SER A 50 -1.25 -17.55 -3.50
CA SER A 50 0.21 -17.63 -3.75
C SER A 50 0.87 -16.28 -3.57
N PRO A 51 2.09 -16.22 -2.99
CA PRO A 51 2.79 -14.96 -2.80
C PRO A 51 3.12 -14.30 -4.13
N PRO A 52 2.93 -12.98 -4.25
CA PRO A 52 3.43 -12.21 -5.38
C PRO A 52 4.95 -12.35 -5.52
N GLU A 53 5.45 -12.37 -6.76
CA GLU A 53 6.89 -12.58 -7.04
C GLU A 53 7.78 -11.45 -6.50
N ASN A 54 7.23 -10.26 -6.33
CA ASN A 54 7.90 -9.07 -5.83
C ASN A 54 7.68 -8.82 -4.32
N LEU A 55 7.08 -9.77 -3.61
CA LEU A 55 6.91 -9.72 -2.17
C LEU A 55 8.17 -10.24 -1.46
N TRP A 56 8.74 -9.39 -0.64
CA TRP A 56 9.84 -9.69 0.27
C TRP A 56 9.34 -9.68 1.71
N MET A 57 9.95 -10.48 2.57
CA MET A 57 9.65 -10.46 4.00
C MET A 57 10.93 -10.20 4.79
N TYR A 58 10.90 -9.18 5.65
CA TYR A 58 11.94 -8.99 6.64
C TYR A 58 11.81 -10.08 7.71
N TRP A 59 12.77 -10.99 7.72
CA TRP A 59 12.82 -12.15 8.59
C TRP A 59 13.75 -11.94 9.80
N GLY A 60 14.64 -10.94 9.71
CA GLY A 60 15.56 -10.57 10.79
C GLY A 60 16.72 -11.55 11.00
N ASP A 61 17.71 -11.10 11.77
CA ASP A 61 18.91 -11.87 12.14
C ASP A 61 18.67 -12.80 13.36
N ALA A 62 17.44 -12.87 13.86
CA ALA A 62 17.15 -13.57 15.11
C ALA A 62 17.26 -15.10 14.97
N PRO A 63 17.86 -15.81 15.94
CA PRO A 63 17.99 -17.27 15.91
C PRO A 63 16.68 -18.01 16.20
N ASN A 64 15.66 -17.34 16.75
CA ASN A 64 14.33 -17.91 17.03
C ASN A 64 13.42 -17.88 15.79
N LYS A 65 13.93 -18.37 14.65
CA LYS A 65 13.16 -18.66 13.42
C LYS A 65 12.27 -19.91 13.57
N ARG A 66 12.08 -20.39 14.80
CA ARG A 66 11.34 -21.62 15.11
C ARG A 66 9.86 -21.32 15.32
N PHE A 67 9.06 -22.29 14.89
CA PHE A 67 7.61 -22.39 14.88
C PHE A 67 6.90 -21.75 16.09
N GLY A 68 5.80 -21.02 15.85
CA GLY A 68 4.88 -20.57 16.91
C GLY A 68 5.00 -19.11 17.39
N HIS A 69 5.47 -18.20 16.54
CA HIS A 69 5.51 -16.75 16.83
C HIS A 69 4.90 -15.93 15.69
N SER A 70 4.56 -14.66 15.94
CA SER A 70 3.83 -13.80 14.99
C SER A 70 4.42 -13.73 13.57
N GLY A 71 5.75 -13.82 13.45
CA GLY A 71 6.43 -13.90 12.17
C GLY A 71 6.15 -15.20 11.40
N ASP A 72 6.10 -16.35 12.08
CA ASP A 72 5.79 -17.64 11.43
C ASP A 72 4.33 -17.69 10.97
N ASN A 73 3.39 -17.20 11.78
CA ASN A 73 1.98 -17.13 11.42
C ASN A 73 1.73 -16.23 10.21
N LEU A 74 2.38 -15.06 10.15
CA LEU A 74 2.35 -14.23 8.94
C LEU A 74 2.97 -14.93 7.75
N ARG A 75 4.10 -15.62 7.93
CA ARG A 75 4.76 -16.37 6.87
C ARG A 75 3.87 -17.51 6.34
N HIS A 76 3.15 -18.22 7.21
CA HIS A 76 2.13 -19.20 6.80
C HIS A 76 1.00 -18.53 6.02
N LEU A 77 0.49 -17.39 6.51
CA LEU A 77 -0.57 -16.62 5.86
C LEU A 77 -0.17 -16.20 4.45
N VAL A 78 1.03 -15.61 4.29
CA VAL A 78 1.58 -15.19 2.99
C VAL A 78 2.38 -16.29 2.29
N ARG A 79 2.30 -17.55 2.75
CA ARG A 79 2.90 -18.74 2.14
C ARG A 79 4.31 -18.57 1.58
N LEU A 80 5.16 -17.81 2.27
CA LEU A 80 6.57 -17.61 1.91
C LEU A 80 7.44 -18.68 2.56
N GLY A 81 8.46 -19.14 1.84
CA GLY A 81 9.44 -20.10 2.33
C GLY A 81 9.00 -21.56 2.37
N ARG A 82 9.99 -22.43 2.26
CA ARG A 82 9.84 -23.88 2.44
C ARG A 82 10.76 -24.37 3.55
N ILE A 83 10.39 -25.46 4.21
CA ILE A 83 11.25 -26.09 5.22
C ILE A 83 12.33 -26.89 4.50
N GLY A 84 13.59 -26.55 4.74
CA GLY A 84 14.76 -27.28 4.22
C GLY A 84 15.83 -27.39 5.30
N GLY A 85 16.16 -28.62 5.70
CA GLY A 85 17.19 -28.85 6.74
C GLY A 85 16.79 -28.40 8.14
N GLY A 86 15.48 -28.35 8.45
CA GLY A 86 14.97 -27.94 9.76
C GLY A 86 14.78 -26.42 9.94
N GLU A 87 15.03 -25.63 8.89
CA GLU A 87 14.87 -24.18 8.89
C GLU A 87 14.04 -23.74 7.69
N TYR A 88 13.34 -22.60 7.82
CA TYR A 88 12.68 -21.98 6.69
C TYR A 88 13.71 -21.31 5.78
N ARG A 89 13.61 -21.60 4.48
CA ARG A 89 14.47 -21.02 3.44
C ARG A 89 13.60 -20.44 2.33
N ASP A 90 13.87 -19.19 1.99
CA ASP A 90 13.27 -18.50 0.84
C ASP A 90 14.27 -17.44 0.32
N PRO A 91 14.45 -17.29 -1.01
CA PRO A 91 15.25 -16.19 -1.55
C PRO A 91 14.66 -14.81 -1.23
N HIS A 92 13.36 -14.70 -0.95
CA HIS A 92 12.68 -13.44 -0.60
C HIS A 92 12.66 -13.13 0.90
N PHE A 93 13.43 -13.87 1.71
CA PHE A 93 13.69 -13.48 3.09
C PHE A 93 14.85 -12.51 3.19
N LEU A 94 14.58 -11.38 3.82
CA LEU A 94 15.57 -10.38 4.16
C LEU A 94 15.96 -10.52 5.64
N GLU A 95 17.17 -11.00 5.89
CA GLU A 95 17.69 -11.18 7.25
C GLU A 95 18.12 -9.85 7.88
N SER A 96 18.76 -8.97 7.09
CA SER A 96 19.26 -7.69 7.59
C SER A 96 19.16 -6.58 6.54
N PHE A 97 18.80 -5.37 6.97
CA PHE A 97 18.86 -4.17 6.11
C PHE A 97 20.31 -3.74 5.77
N LYS A 98 21.33 -4.42 6.33
CA LYS A 98 22.75 -4.19 6.01
C LYS A 98 23.25 -5.00 4.80
N THR A 99 22.47 -5.98 4.35
CA THR A 99 22.89 -6.91 3.29
C THR A 99 23.01 -6.23 1.93
N ALA A 100 23.79 -6.85 1.02
CA ALA A 100 23.81 -6.47 -0.38
C ALA A 100 22.42 -6.63 -1.02
N THR A 101 21.66 -7.67 -0.65
CA THR A 101 20.29 -7.87 -1.10
C THR A 101 19.41 -6.65 -0.85
N PHE A 102 19.44 -6.08 0.36
CA PHE A 102 18.65 -4.87 0.63
C PHE A 102 19.15 -3.63 -0.14
N ARG A 103 20.47 -3.52 -0.36
CA ARG A 103 21.01 -2.48 -1.25
C ARG A 103 20.38 -2.59 -2.63
N ASP A 104 20.43 -3.77 -3.21
CA ASP A 104 20.02 -3.98 -4.58
C ASP A 104 18.49 -3.80 -4.70
N LEU A 105 17.71 -4.24 -3.70
CA LEU A 105 16.27 -3.96 -3.60
C LEU A 105 15.94 -2.47 -3.47
N SER A 106 16.77 -1.70 -2.76
CA SER A 106 16.56 -0.25 -2.62
C SER A 106 16.77 0.53 -3.91
N GLU A 107 17.50 -0.05 -4.87
CA GLU A 107 17.77 0.52 -6.19
C GLU A 107 16.74 0.04 -7.24
N GLN A 108 16.07 -1.08 -6.97
CA GLN A 108 14.96 -1.59 -7.77
C GLN A 108 13.64 -0.97 -7.33
N CYS A 109 12.67 -0.96 -8.24
CA CYS A 109 11.33 -0.49 -7.94
C CYS A 109 10.30 -1.61 -8.03
N CYS A 110 9.06 -1.31 -7.64
CA CYS A 110 7.93 -2.23 -7.67
C CYS A 110 8.07 -3.47 -6.79
N THR A 111 8.65 -3.32 -5.60
CA THR A 111 8.71 -4.37 -4.59
C THR A 111 7.90 -4.01 -3.34
N ALA A 112 7.35 -5.03 -2.70
CA ALA A 112 6.65 -4.90 -1.42
C ALA A 112 7.46 -5.61 -0.34
N LEU A 113 7.74 -4.92 0.77
CA LEU A 113 8.45 -5.48 1.91
C LEU A 113 7.49 -5.63 3.09
N LEU A 114 7.17 -6.87 3.45
CA LEU A 114 6.44 -7.21 4.66
C LEU A 114 7.39 -7.24 5.86
N ILE A 115 7.08 -6.47 6.89
CA ILE A 115 7.76 -6.53 8.17
C ILE A 115 6.83 -7.13 9.22
N ALA A 116 7.20 -8.31 9.70
CA ALA A 116 6.50 -9.02 10.76
C ALA A 116 6.56 -8.26 12.11
N PRO A 117 5.71 -8.58 13.10
CA PRO A 117 5.75 -7.97 14.41
C PRO A 117 7.03 -8.44 15.11
N MET A 118 8.01 -7.54 15.26
CA MET A 118 9.29 -7.84 15.90
C MET A 118 9.43 -7.06 17.20
N LYS A 119 8.98 -7.65 18.31
CA LYS A 119 8.99 -7.00 19.63
C LYS A 119 10.40 -6.71 20.16
N HIS A 120 11.37 -7.57 19.88
CA HIS A 120 12.74 -7.46 20.43
C HIS A 120 13.84 -7.34 19.36
N ASN A 121 13.49 -7.47 18.08
CA ASN A 121 14.45 -7.62 16.99
C ASN A 121 14.24 -6.62 15.85
N MET A 122 13.35 -5.64 16.03
CA MET A 122 13.28 -4.54 15.08
C MET A 122 14.54 -3.70 15.21
N PRO A 123 15.29 -3.49 14.12
CA PRO A 123 16.56 -2.81 14.23
C PRO A 123 16.37 -1.31 14.50
N VAL A 124 17.00 -0.84 15.58
CA VAL A 124 17.05 0.58 15.95
C VAL A 124 18.45 1.10 15.64
N TRP A 125 18.53 1.95 14.62
CA TRP A 125 19.73 2.65 14.18
C TRP A 125 19.50 4.13 14.31
N ASN A 126 20.60 4.88 14.24
CA ASN A 126 20.53 6.31 14.06
C ASN A 126 19.75 6.64 12.76
N ALA A 127 18.74 7.51 12.85
CA ALA A 127 17.92 7.97 11.73
C ALA A 127 18.72 8.65 10.59
N TYR A 128 19.93 9.10 10.90
CA TYR A 128 20.89 9.70 9.96
C TYR A 128 21.89 8.69 9.37
N SER A 129 21.79 7.40 9.73
CA SER A 129 22.66 6.37 9.18
C SER A 129 22.38 6.12 7.68
N ASN A 130 23.38 5.59 6.97
CA ASN A 130 23.22 5.19 5.56
C ASN A 130 22.10 4.16 5.36
N ILE A 131 21.87 3.29 6.36
CA ILE A 131 20.79 2.29 6.32
C ILE A 131 19.42 2.97 6.42
N ALA A 132 19.29 3.95 7.32
CA ALA A 132 18.08 4.75 7.44
C ALA A 132 17.78 5.52 6.15
N GLN A 133 18.80 6.11 5.52
CA GLN A 133 18.65 6.77 4.23
C GLN A 133 18.26 5.78 3.13
N ARG A 134 18.84 4.58 3.13
CA ARG A 134 18.51 3.53 2.18
C ARG A 134 17.06 3.04 2.32
N LEU A 135 16.56 2.88 3.54
CA LEU A 135 15.15 2.57 3.81
C LEU A 135 14.21 3.64 3.23
N ARG A 136 14.55 4.92 3.41
CA ARG A 136 13.79 6.00 2.81
C ARG A 136 13.85 5.96 1.28
N ASN A 137 15.05 5.78 0.71
CA ASN A 137 15.25 5.68 -0.73
C ASN A 137 14.47 4.49 -1.32
N TYR A 138 14.48 3.34 -0.66
CA TYR A 138 13.70 2.16 -1.05
C TYR A 138 12.23 2.54 -1.24
N VAL A 139 11.61 3.16 -0.24
CA VAL A 139 10.19 3.58 -0.34
C VAL A 139 10.01 4.67 -1.38
N ALA A 140 10.87 5.69 -1.39
CA ALA A 140 10.79 6.76 -2.38
C ALA A 140 10.90 6.23 -3.82
N ASN A 141 11.64 5.14 -4.05
CA ASN A 141 11.80 4.52 -5.37
C ASN A 141 10.52 3.86 -5.93
N GLY A 142 9.36 4.00 -5.28
CA GLY A 142 8.11 3.36 -5.69
C GLY A 142 7.87 2.01 -5.04
N ASN A 143 8.71 1.64 -4.06
CA ASN A 143 8.48 0.42 -3.30
C ASN A 143 7.54 0.68 -2.12
N HIS A 144 7.04 -0.42 -1.58
CA HIS A 144 6.09 -0.40 -0.49
C HIS A 144 6.61 -1.17 0.72
N ILE A 145 6.21 -0.74 1.91
CA ILE A 145 6.46 -1.46 3.16
C ILE A 145 5.13 -1.71 3.86
N ILE A 146 4.90 -2.95 4.27
CA ILE A 146 3.79 -3.34 5.11
C ILE A 146 4.32 -3.61 6.51
N PHE A 147 3.97 -2.75 7.45
CA PHE A 147 4.22 -2.96 8.85
C PHE A 147 3.04 -3.69 9.46
N THR A 148 3.32 -4.83 10.07
CA THR A 148 2.38 -5.51 10.96
C THR A 148 2.66 -5.11 12.40
N GLY A 149 1.62 -5.02 13.21
CA GLY A 149 1.62 -4.15 14.36
C GLY A 149 0.94 -4.78 15.57
N GLY A 150 1.57 -5.79 16.17
CA GLY A 150 1.22 -6.23 17.52
C GLY A 150 1.93 -5.46 18.65
N SER A 151 2.82 -4.53 18.31
CA SER A 151 3.65 -3.81 19.26
C SER A 151 3.91 -2.35 18.85
N LEU A 152 4.21 -1.50 19.83
CA LEU A 152 4.59 -0.09 19.65
C LEU A 152 5.82 0.11 18.74
N VAL A 153 6.67 -0.93 18.64
CA VAL A 153 7.96 -0.88 17.95
C VAL A 153 7.81 -0.56 16.45
N SER A 154 6.74 -1.06 15.79
CA SER A 154 6.49 -0.76 14.37
C SER A 154 6.19 0.74 14.15
N MET A 155 5.47 1.39 15.08
CA MET A 155 5.21 2.83 15.00
C MET A 155 6.46 3.64 15.32
N GLU A 156 7.24 3.25 16.33
CA GLU A 156 8.52 3.87 16.66
C GLU A 156 9.50 3.80 15.49
N PHE A 157 9.54 2.67 14.77
CA PHE A 157 10.32 2.52 13.55
C PHE A 157 9.87 3.52 12.48
N ILE A 158 8.57 3.59 12.19
CA ILE A 158 8.03 4.54 11.21
C ILE A 158 8.41 5.98 11.57
N ASN A 159 8.23 6.36 12.84
CA ASN A 159 8.55 7.69 13.34
C ASN A 159 10.03 8.02 13.20
N THR A 160 10.90 7.10 13.62
CA THR A 160 12.35 7.29 13.63
C THR A 160 12.91 7.41 12.21
N TYR A 161 12.54 6.49 11.31
CA TYR A 161 13.20 6.40 10.00
C TYR A 161 12.57 7.29 8.93
N PHE A 162 11.26 7.56 9.03
CA PHE A 162 10.53 8.36 8.04
C PHE A 162 10.12 9.73 8.57
N TRP A 163 10.62 10.13 9.74
CA TRP A 163 10.41 11.43 10.38
C TRP A 163 8.93 11.79 10.53
N TYR A 164 8.14 10.84 11.04
CA TYR A 164 6.75 11.05 11.42
C TYR A 164 6.62 11.13 12.95
N ASN A 165 5.48 11.60 13.42
CA ASN A 165 5.14 11.64 14.85
C ASN A 165 3.76 11.00 15.08
N ILE A 166 3.66 9.72 14.73
CA ILE A 166 2.46 8.92 14.94
C ILE A 166 2.43 8.53 16.41
N GLU A 167 1.34 8.86 17.08
CA GLU A 167 1.15 8.56 18.49
C GLU A 167 0.26 7.32 18.61
N PRO A 168 0.66 6.33 19.42
CA PRO A 168 -0.24 5.27 19.78
C PRO A 168 -1.45 5.86 20.53
N THR A 169 -2.61 5.26 20.37
CA THR A 169 -3.79 5.65 21.16
C THR A 169 -3.51 5.34 22.62
N SER A 170 -3.43 6.38 23.46
CA SER A 170 -3.38 6.20 24.91
C SER A 170 -4.75 5.74 25.38
N THR A 171 -4.78 4.74 26.26
CA THR A 171 -6.00 4.22 26.89
C THR A 171 -6.64 5.29 27.79
N GLY A 172 -7.40 6.21 27.19
CA GLY A 172 -8.30 7.13 27.88
C GLY A 172 -9.66 6.51 28.24
N SER A 173 -9.89 5.25 27.90
CA SER A 173 -11.18 4.56 28.12
C SER A 173 -11.01 3.06 28.41
N GLY A 174 -10.49 2.75 29.60
CA GLY A 174 -11.07 1.73 30.49
C GLY A 174 -11.20 0.27 30.04
N GLY A 175 -10.26 -0.29 29.28
CA GLY A 175 -10.22 -1.73 29.00
C GLY A 175 -9.02 -2.41 29.67
N HIS A 176 -9.21 -3.01 30.85
CA HIS A 176 -8.29 -4.02 31.39
C HIS A 176 -8.86 -5.40 31.01
N PHE A 177 -8.08 -6.22 30.30
CA PHE A 177 -8.34 -7.64 30.19
C PHE A 177 -7.38 -8.36 31.14
N ASP A 178 -7.93 -9.01 32.15
CA ASP A 178 -7.19 -9.76 33.17
C ASP A 178 -6.55 -10.99 32.52
N GLY A 179 -5.34 -10.85 31.96
CA GLY A 179 -4.64 -12.02 31.42
C GLY A 179 -3.31 -11.81 30.73
N SER A 180 -3.03 -10.62 30.16
CA SER A 180 -1.75 -10.39 29.47
C SER A 180 -1.21 -9.01 29.82
N GLY A 181 -0.17 -8.96 30.68
CA GLY A 181 0.49 -7.74 31.15
C GLY A 181 1.28 -6.96 30.09
N TYR A 182 0.69 -6.72 28.91
CA TYR A 182 1.24 -5.91 27.83
C TYR A 182 0.28 -4.74 27.54
N GLY A 183 0.82 -3.56 27.23
CA GLY A 183 0.13 -2.25 27.32
C GLY A 183 -0.86 -1.87 26.21
N ASN A 184 -1.42 -0.65 26.36
CA ASN A 184 -2.30 0.14 25.49
C ASN A 184 -3.05 -0.61 24.36
N TRP A 185 -4.31 -0.94 24.63
CA TRP A 185 -5.22 -1.61 23.70
C TRP A 185 -6.35 -0.66 23.29
N SER A 186 -6.83 -0.80 22.05
CA SER A 186 -8.07 -0.14 21.63
C SER A 186 -9.16 -1.21 21.45
N PRO A 187 -10.33 -1.07 22.11
CA PRO A 187 -11.30 -2.17 22.21
C PRO A 187 -12.10 -2.48 20.93
N GLY A 188 -11.86 -1.75 19.83
CA GLY A 188 -12.70 -1.82 18.64
C GLY A 188 -14.19 -1.52 18.96
N PRO A 189 -15.12 -1.89 18.07
CA PRO A 189 -14.88 -2.32 16.70
C PRO A 189 -14.37 -1.17 15.82
N TRP A 190 -13.56 -1.50 14.81
CA TRP A 190 -13.12 -0.52 13.81
C TRP A 190 -13.89 -0.70 12.52
N ARG A 191 -14.47 0.39 12.02
CA ARG A 191 -15.28 0.39 10.81
C ARG A 191 -14.42 0.75 9.62
N LYS A 192 -14.62 0.03 8.51
CA LYS A 192 -14.02 0.32 7.23
C LYS A 192 -14.54 1.66 6.70
N LEU A 193 -13.64 2.51 6.24
CA LEU A 193 -13.98 3.75 5.56
C LEU A 193 -14.18 3.47 4.09
N VAL A 194 -15.44 3.34 3.70
CA VAL A 194 -15.81 3.16 2.30
C VAL A 194 -15.87 4.54 1.64
N ASP A 195 -14.76 4.93 1.01
CA ASP A 195 -14.70 6.11 0.16
C ASP A 195 -14.41 5.73 -1.31
N LYS A 196 -14.45 6.71 -2.21
CA LYS A 196 -14.18 6.50 -3.64
C LYS A 196 -12.72 6.09 -3.92
N ASN A 197 -11.80 6.39 -3.01
CA ASN A 197 -10.37 6.17 -3.12
C ASN A 197 -9.89 4.90 -2.38
N LEU A 198 -10.80 4.18 -1.73
CA LEU A 198 -10.52 2.91 -1.06
C LEU A 198 -10.05 1.91 -2.12
N PRO A 199 -8.83 1.35 -1.98
CA PRO A 199 -8.35 0.34 -2.91
C PRO A 199 -9.33 -0.82 -3.04
N TRP A 200 -9.47 -1.34 -4.26
CA TRP A 200 -10.46 -2.36 -4.59
C TRP A 200 -10.32 -3.63 -3.72
N VAL A 201 -9.08 -4.01 -3.36
CA VAL A 201 -8.81 -5.14 -2.44
C VAL A 201 -9.52 -4.99 -1.10
N PHE A 202 -9.53 -3.77 -0.52
CA PHE A 202 -10.14 -3.50 0.78
C PHE A 202 -11.66 -3.40 0.67
N LYS A 203 -12.22 -3.27 -0.54
CA LYS A 203 -13.68 -3.38 -0.70
C LYS A 203 -14.15 -4.80 -0.38
N MET A 204 -13.31 -5.80 -0.62
CA MET A 204 -13.59 -7.22 -0.36
C MET A 204 -13.28 -7.66 1.07
N THR A 205 -12.58 -6.85 1.86
CA THR A 205 -12.31 -7.15 3.27
C THR A 205 -13.54 -6.85 4.13
N PRO A 206 -13.66 -7.40 5.35
CA PRO A 206 -14.83 -7.19 6.20
C PRO A 206 -15.11 -5.70 6.46
N ASP A 207 -16.38 -5.33 6.59
CA ASP A 207 -16.76 -3.93 6.88
C ASP A 207 -16.40 -3.49 8.30
N THR A 208 -16.24 -4.44 9.21
CA THR A 208 -15.88 -4.20 10.60
C THR A 208 -14.81 -5.18 11.04
N LEU A 209 -13.82 -4.68 11.75
CA LEU A 209 -12.82 -5.48 12.45
C LEU A 209 -13.11 -5.45 13.94
N TYR A 210 -13.09 -6.64 14.53
CA TYR A 210 -13.29 -6.84 15.96
C TYR A 210 -11.94 -7.16 16.62
N GLN A 211 -11.86 -6.85 17.91
CA GLN A 211 -10.81 -7.40 18.75
C GLN A 211 -11.20 -8.85 19.09
N ASP A 212 -10.25 -9.78 19.00
CA ASP A 212 -10.44 -11.21 19.18
C ASP A 212 -9.47 -11.79 20.22
N HIS A 213 -9.32 -11.08 21.34
CA HIS A 213 -8.37 -11.40 22.42
C HIS A 213 -6.89 -11.30 22.03
N THR A 214 -6.59 -10.98 20.77
CA THR A 214 -5.25 -10.66 20.28
C THR A 214 -4.97 -9.15 20.35
N SER A 215 -3.70 -8.78 20.45
CA SER A 215 -3.24 -7.39 20.48
C SER A 215 -3.53 -6.66 19.21
N VAL A 216 -4.28 -5.56 19.34
CA VAL A 216 -4.47 -4.57 18.29
C VAL A 216 -3.93 -3.23 18.73
N GLN A 217 -2.84 -2.80 18.11
CA GLN A 217 -2.24 -1.49 18.34
C GLN A 217 -2.83 -0.48 17.35
N THR A 218 -3.37 0.63 17.86
CA THR A 218 -3.95 1.69 17.04
C THR A 218 -3.19 3.00 17.17
N ALA A 219 -3.23 3.79 16.10
CA ALA A 219 -2.70 5.15 16.07
C ALA A 219 -3.82 6.15 16.38
N GLN A 220 -3.50 7.23 17.09
CA GLN A 220 -4.43 8.36 17.24
C GLN A 220 -4.64 8.99 15.86
N LEU A 221 -5.91 9.20 15.46
CA LEU A 221 -6.21 9.80 14.16
C LEU A 221 -5.58 11.19 13.98
N SER A 222 -5.52 11.98 15.06
CA SER A 222 -4.90 13.31 15.09
C SER A 222 -3.38 13.31 14.87
N SER A 223 -2.72 12.18 15.10
CA SER A 223 -1.26 12.03 14.95
C SER A 223 -0.84 11.56 13.56
N LEU A 224 -1.80 11.14 12.72
CA LEU A 224 -1.50 10.66 11.38
C LEU A 224 -1.03 11.83 10.50
N PRO A 225 0.01 11.63 9.66
CA PRO A 225 0.53 12.69 8.84
C PRO A 225 -0.45 13.13 7.74
N ASP A 226 -0.29 14.38 7.28
CA ASP A 226 -1.04 14.92 6.15
C ASP A 226 -1.01 13.98 4.94
N GLY A 227 -2.20 13.65 4.42
CA GLY A 227 -2.35 12.76 3.27
C GLY A 227 -2.27 11.27 3.62
N ALA A 228 -2.23 10.89 4.90
CA ALA A 228 -2.47 9.52 5.31
C ALA A 228 -3.89 9.09 4.92
N ARG A 229 -4.00 7.89 4.33
CA ARG A 229 -5.28 7.25 4.04
C ARG A 229 -5.63 6.31 5.18
N VAL A 230 -6.72 6.59 5.87
CA VAL A 230 -7.26 5.69 6.88
C VAL A 230 -8.14 4.65 6.19
N ILE A 231 -7.98 3.37 6.52
CA ILE A 231 -8.78 2.27 5.95
C ILE A 231 -9.81 1.80 6.98
N TYR A 232 -9.38 1.58 8.23
CA TYR A 232 -10.25 1.22 9.34
C TYR A 232 -10.09 2.24 10.46
N MET A 233 -11.20 2.65 11.09
CA MET A 233 -11.15 3.59 12.21
C MET A 233 -12.25 3.41 13.26
N SER A 234 -11.98 3.95 14.43
CA SER A 234 -12.97 4.43 15.40
C SER A 234 -12.92 5.97 15.40
N PRO A 235 -13.79 6.69 16.14
CA PRO A 235 -13.79 8.16 16.14
C PRO A 235 -12.45 8.81 16.54
N GLN A 236 -11.57 8.09 17.25
CA GLN A 236 -10.31 8.64 17.76
C GLN A 236 -9.06 7.87 17.29
N SER A 237 -9.22 6.68 16.71
CA SER A 237 -8.07 5.81 16.43
C SER A 237 -8.19 5.02 15.13
N SER A 238 -7.06 4.60 14.57
CA SER A 238 -7.00 3.72 13.41
C SER A 238 -6.00 2.58 13.60
N PRO A 239 -6.42 1.31 13.41
CA PRO A 239 -5.51 0.17 13.35
C PRO A 239 -4.92 -0.03 11.95
N VAL A 240 -5.54 0.50 10.90
CA VAL A 240 -5.13 0.24 9.51
C VAL A 240 -5.16 1.53 8.71
N PHE A 241 -3.97 1.97 8.30
CA PHE A 241 -3.78 3.18 7.53
C PHE A 241 -2.58 3.06 6.59
N GLN A 242 -2.56 3.93 5.58
CA GLN A 242 -1.50 4.04 4.59
C GLN A 242 -0.91 5.45 4.64
N ILE A 243 0.41 5.54 4.66
CA ILE A 243 1.15 6.80 4.58
C ILE A 243 1.91 6.80 3.26
N ARG A 244 1.70 7.85 2.48
CA ARG A 244 2.48 8.08 1.28
C ARG A 244 3.75 8.83 1.64
N PHE A 245 4.90 8.22 1.40
CA PHE A 245 6.21 8.80 1.68
C PHE A 245 6.87 9.19 0.36
N CYS A 246 7.29 10.46 0.26
CA CYS A 246 7.93 10.99 -0.94
C CYS A 246 9.26 11.66 -0.61
N GLN A 247 10.23 11.49 -1.52
CA GLN A 247 11.49 12.23 -1.49
C GLN A 247 11.75 12.89 -2.83
N ARG A 248 12.44 14.02 -2.75
CA ARG A 248 13.01 14.72 -3.90
C ARG A 248 14.52 14.78 -3.78
N LEU A 249 15.20 14.91 -4.92
CA LEU A 249 16.62 15.27 -4.92
C LEU A 249 16.83 16.65 -4.27
N SER A 250 17.93 16.80 -3.53
CA SER A 250 18.34 18.10 -2.97
C SER A 250 18.74 19.05 -4.09
N ASP A 251 18.59 20.34 -3.83
CA ASP A 251 19.01 21.42 -4.74
C ASP A 251 20.53 21.57 -4.77
N LYS A 252 21.23 20.99 -3.79
CA LYS A 252 22.69 20.99 -3.67
C LYS A 252 23.27 19.62 -4.00
N HIS A 253 24.30 19.61 -4.84
CA HIS A 253 24.97 18.38 -5.24
C HIS A 253 25.56 17.64 -4.03
N GLY A 254 25.31 16.34 -3.95
CA GLY A 254 25.88 15.45 -2.92
C GLY A 254 25.13 15.46 -1.59
N GLU A 255 24.10 16.27 -1.44
CA GLU A 255 23.22 16.22 -0.27
C GLU A 255 22.19 15.08 -0.37
N ALA A 256 21.78 14.56 0.79
CA ALA A 256 20.78 13.49 0.86
C ALA A 256 19.40 13.96 0.33
N PRO A 257 18.61 13.04 -0.25
CA PRO A 257 17.24 13.33 -0.66
C PRO A 257 16.37 13.88 0.47
N ILE A 258 15.56 14.89 0.15
CA ILE A 258 14.75 15.64 1.11
C ILE A 258 13.33 15.07 1.15
N LYS A 259 12.83 14.74 2.35
CA LYS A 259 11.43 14.37 2.57
C LYS A 259 10.51 15.49 2.11
N THR A 260 9.52 15.16 1.29
CA THR A 260 8.60 16.13 0.70
C THR A 260 7.16 15.66 0.92
N LEU A 261 6.23 16.61 1.08
CA LEU A 261 4.81 16.28 1.17
C LEU A 261 4.31 15.71 -0.17
N PRO A 262 3.47 14.66 -0.16
CA PRO A 262 2.96 14.06 -1.40
C PRO A 262 2.30 15.06 -2.35
N ARG A 263 1.55 16.03 -1.80
CA ARG A 263 0.85 17.08 -2.56
C ARG A 263 1.78 18.04 -3.31
N ASP A 264 3.04 18.17 -2.89
CA ASP A 264 4.00 19.10 -3.48
C ASP A 264 4.98 18.40 -4.42
N CYS A 265 5.03 17.07 -4.41
CA CYS A 265 5.96 16.27 -5.18
C CYS A 265 5.93 16.58 -6.70
N TRP A 266 4.73 16.69 -7.28
CA TRP A 266 4.56 17.05 -8.70
C TRP A 266 5.06 18.46 -9.02
N ARG A 267 4.98 19.41 -8.07
CA ARG A 267 5.47 20.78 -8.26
C ARG A 267 7.00 20.81 -8.33
N TYR A 268 7.66 19.98 -7.53
CA TYR A 268 9.13 19.85 -7.60
C TYR A 268 9.58 19.14 -8.88
N ALA A 269 8.88 18.08 -9.27
CA ALA A 269 9.13 17.40 -10.54
C ALA A 269 9.01 18.36 -11.74
N ALA A 270 7.98 19.22 -11.76
CA ALA A 270 7.81 20.24 -12.80
C ALA A 270 8.93 21.31 -12.82
N LYS A 271 9.62 21.51 -11.70
CA LYS A 271 10.77 22.43 -11.57
C LYS A 271 12.11 21.77 -11.91
N GLY A 272 12.11 20.51 -12.35
CA GLY A 272 13.34 19.78 -12.70
C GLY A 272 13.99 19.05 -11.52
N TYR A 273 13.31 18.94 -10.37
CA TYR A 273 13.76 18.12 -9.24
C TYR A 273 12.95 16.82 -9.21
N PRO A 274 13.51 15.68 -9.68
CA PRO A 274 12.84 14.39 -9.61
C PRO A 274 12.31 14.13 -8.20
N CYS A 275 11.01 13.88 -8.12
CA CYS A 275 10.34 13.52 -6.89
C CYS A 275 9.62 12.18 -7.10
N SER A 276 9.75 11.31 -6.11
CA SER A 276 9.33 9.92 -6.19
C SER A 276 8.70 9.53 -4.85
N CYS A 277 7.71 8.64 -4.91
CA CYS A 277 6.91 8.26 -3.76
C CYS A 277 6.67 6.76 -3.69
N GLY A 278 6.58 6.24 -2.47
CA GLY A 278 6.03 4.92 -2.17
C GLY A 278 5.04 4.98 -1.02
N THR A 279 4.68 3.82 -0.50
CA THR A 279 3.63 3.68 0.52
C THR A 279 4.10 2.84 1.68
N LEU A 280 3.89 3.35 2.89
CA LEU A 280 3.94 2.58 4.13
C LEU A 280 2.50 2.19 4.45
N THR A 281 2.18 0.91 4.64
CA THR A 281 0.90 0.48 5.20
C THR A 281 1.14 -0.09 6.57
N TYR A 282 0.31 0.30 7.52
CA TYR A 282 0.32 -0.22 8.87
C TYR A 282 -0.93 -1.07 9.08
N VAL A 283 -0.75 -2.29 9.58
CA VAL A 283 -1.81 -3.20 10.01
C VAL A 283 -1.55 -3.56 11.46
N GLY A 284 -2.28 -2.94 12.37
CA GLY A 284 -2.07 -2.97 13.80
C GLY A 284 -2.46 -4.27 14.50
N TYR A 285 -2.50 -5.41 13.83
CA TYR A 285 -2.83 -6.71 14.45
C TYR A 285 -1.55 -7.48 14.78
N ASP A 286 -1.54 -8.18 15.91
CA ASP A 286 -0.49 -9.13 16.26
C ASP A 286 -0.85 -10.54 15.80
N TRP A 287 -0.03 -11.21 15.00
CA TRP A 287 -0.28 -12.62 14.67
C TRP A 287 0.33 -13.59 15.72
N HIS A 288 0.55 -13.14 16.96
CA HIS A 288 1.30 -13.88 17.98
C HIS A 288 0.68 -15.20 18.42
N TYR A 289 -0.65 -15.26 18.48
CA TYR A 289 -1.36 -16.44 18.93
C TYR A 289 -1.77 -17.31 17.72
N ASP A 290 -1.85 -18.63 17.91
CA ASP A 290 -2.35 -19.60 16.92
C ASP A 290 -3.84 -19.40 16.54
N GLN A 291 -4.46 -18.32 17.03
CA GLN A 291 -5.80 -17.91 16.67
C GLN A 291 -5.70 -16.96 15.47
N THR A 292 -5.75 -17.53 14.27
CA THR A 292 -5.90 -16.75 13.03
C THR A 292 -7.26 -16.08 13.03
N SER A 293 -7.26 -14.77 12.83
CA SER A 293 -8.50 -14.03 12.61
C SER A 293 -8.76 -13.93 11.12
N GLU A 294 -9.76 -14.66 10.61
CA GLU A 294 -10.11 -14.62 9.20
C GLU A 294 -10.33 -13.17 8.70
N ALA A 295 -10.84 -12.30 9.57
CA ALA A 295 -11.05 -10.90 9.27
C ALA A 295 -9.74 -10.12 9.08
N TRP A 296 -8.77 -10.27 10.00
CA TRP A 296 -7.48 -9.59 9.91
C TRP A 296 -6.58 -10.19 8.84
N ASP A 297 -6.68 -11.50 8.62
CA ASP A 297 -5.98 -12.21 7.55
C ASP A 297 -6.37 -11.66 6.18
N LYS A 298 -7.67 -11.45 5.92
CA LYS A 298 -8.16 -10.81 4.69
C LYS A 298 -7.60 -9.39 4.51
N VAL A 299 -7.50 -8.61 5.58
CA VAL A 299 -6.92 -7.26 5.53
C VAL A 299 -5.44 -7.29 5.20
N MET A 300 -4.70 -8.23 5.81
CA MET A 300 -3.27 -8.42 5.57
C MET A 300 -2.99 -8.90 4.14
N LEU A 301 -3.72 -9.91 3.66
CA LEU A 301 -3.62 -10.38 2.28
C LEU A 301 -4.01 -9.28 1.27
N GLY A 302 -5.05 -8.51 1.55
CA GLY A 302 -5.42 -7.35 0.74
C GLY A 302 -4.33 -6.29 0.69
N ALA A 303 -3.68 -5.99 1.82
CA ALA A 303 -2.54 -5.08 1.84
C ALA A 303 -1.36 -5.59 1.01
N VAL A 304 -1.04 -6.89 1.08
CA VAL A 304 0.00 -7.53 0.26
C VAL A 304 -0.34 -7.42 -1.22
N GLU A 305 -1.56 -7.80 -1.60
CA GLU A 305 -1.99 -7.81 -2.99
C GLU A 305 -1.95 -6.41 -3.60
N PHE A 306 -2.49 -5.40 -2.91
CA PHE A 306 -2.50 -4.03 -3.40
C PHE A 306 -1.10 -3.41 -3.48
N GLN A 307 -0.21 -3.73 -2.54
CA GLN A 307 1.14 -3.19 -2.56
C GLN A 307 2.09 -3.96 -3.47
N SER A 308 1.76 -5.20 -3.81
CA SER A 308 2.55 -5.99 -4.76
C SER A 308 2.08 -5.74 -6.20
N ASP A 309 0.95 -5.08 -6.40
CA ASP A 309 0.49 -4.67 -7.73
C ASP A 309 1.50 -3.70 -8.37
N SER A 310 2.00 -4.11 -9.54
CA SER A 310 2.97 -3.35 -10.32
C SER A 310 2.45 -1.98 -10.76
N GLU A 311 1.14 -1.81 -11.00
CA GLU A 311 0.58 -0.51 -11.40
C GLU A 311 0.49 0.45 -10.20
N VAL A 312 0.12 -0.08 -9.03
CA VAL A 312 0.12 0.68 -7.78
C VAL A 312 1.53 1.11 -7.41
N SER A 313 2.51 0.23 -7.66
CA SER A 313 3.91 0.50 -7.38
C SER A 313 4.58 1.43 -8.39
N ALA A 314 4.20 1.34 -9.67
CA ALA A 314 4.85 2.08 -10.74
C ALA A 314 4.29 3.49 -10.95
N THR A 315 3.05 3.77 -10.53
CA THR A 315 2.33 5.01 -10.89
C THR A 315 3.00 6.32 -10.49
N ASN A 316 4.06 6.33 -9.67
CA ASN A 316 4.65 7.57 -9.15
C ASN A 316 6.17 7.57 -8.97
N SER A 317 6.89 6.57 -9.49
CA SER A 317 8.35 6.56 -9.47
C SER A 317 8.89 6.83 -10.87
N PRO A 318 9.71 7.89 -11.08
CA PRO A 318 10.41 8.14 -12.34
C PRO A 318 11.19 6.91 -12.82
N ASN A 319 11.66 6.08 -11.89
CA ASN A 319 12.48 4.90 -12.16
C ASN A 319 11.66 3.67 -12.64
N CYS A 320 10.33 3.67 -12.50
CA CYS A 320 9.51 2.53 -12.92
C CYS A 320 8.98 2.62 -14.36
N TYR A 321 8.81 3.84 -14.90
CA TYR A 321 8.28 4.03 -16.25
C TYR A 321 9.23 4.73 -17.22
N GLN A 322 10.35 5.28 -16.75
CA GLN A 322 11.30 5.95 -17.63
C GLN A 322 12.71 5.47 -17.32
N ALA A 323 13.45 5.05 -18.36
CA ALA A 323 14.90 5.12 -18.31
C ALA A 323 15.27 6.53 -17.80
N PRO A 324 16.22 6.68 -16.87
CA PRO A 324 16.55 7.98 -16.30
C PRO A 324 16.76 8.95 -17.45
N LYS A 325 15.85 9.93 -17.59
CA LYS A 325 16.12 11.06 -18.50
C LYS A 325 17.47 11.57 -18.04
N LYS A 326 18.47 11.55 -18.94
CA LYS A 326 19.78 12.11 -18.66
C LYS A 326 19.56 13.41 -17.91
N VAL A 327 19.91 13.42 -16.63
CA VAL A 327 19.90 14.63 -15.84
C VAL A 327 20.85 15.53 -16.59
N TYR A 328 20.36 16.66 -17.08
CA TYR A 328 21.24 17.63 -17.73
C TYR A 328 22.19 18.13 -16.66
N ASP A 329 23.42 17.65 -16.71
CA ASP A 329 24.53 18.23 -15.97
C ASP A 329 25.02 19.44 -16.78
N PRO A 330 24.83 20.68 -16.31
CA PRO A 330 25.39 21.86 -16.99
C PRO A 330 26.92 21.85 -17.07
N THR A 331 27.59 20.88 -16.42
CA THR A 331 29.04 20.67 -16.46
C THR A 331 29.46 19.45 -17.28
N ASP A 332 28.52 18.70 -17.85
CA ASP A 332 28.85 17.63 -18.80
C ASP A 332 29.59 18.23 -20.01
N PRO A 333 30.71 17.63 -20.46
CA PRO A 333 31.35 18.04 -21.69
C PRO A 333 30.32 17.97 -22.82
N LEU A 334 30.09 19.10 -23.49
CA LEU A 334 29.23 19.12 -24.67
C LEU A 334 29.76 18.08 -25.66
N PRO A 335 28.88 17.23 -26.24
CA PRO A 335 29.33 16.27 -27.23
C PRO A 335 30.04 17.03 -28.36
N PRO A 336 31.19 16.52 -28.83
CA PRO A 336 31.94 17.20 -29.88
C PRO A 336 31.02 17.47 -31.06
N PRO A 337 31.11 18.65 -31.70
CA PRO A 337 30.27 18.98 -32.84
C PRO A 337 30.41 17.85 -33.87
N LYS A 338 29.27 17.24 -34.22
CA LYS A 338 29.25 16.22 -35.28
C LYS A 338 29.77 16.88 -36.55
N CYS A 339 30.92 16.42 -37.02
CA CYS A 339 31.41 16.80 -38.35
C CYS A 339 30.32 16.42 -39.36
N SER A 340 29.83 17.40 -40.11
CA SER A 340 28.93 17.19 -41.23
C SER A 340 29.64 16.35 -42.28
N THR A 341 29.10 15.16 -42.56
CA THR A 341 29.39 14.38 -43.77
C THR A 341 28.60 14.92 -44.94
#